data_AF-A0A852W5R8-F1
#
_entry.id   AF-A0A852W5R8-F1
#
_cell.length_a   1.000
_cell.length_b   1.000
_cell.length_c   1.000
_cell.angle_alpha   90.00
_cell.angle_beta   90.00
_cell.angle_gamma   90.00
#
_symmetry.space_group_name_H-M   'P 1'
#
loop_
_entity.id
_entity.type
_entity.pdbx_description
1 polymer ?
#
loop_
_entity_poly.entity_id
_entity_poly.type
_entity_poly.pdbx_seq_one_letter_code
_entity_poly.pdbx_strand_id
1 'polypeptide(L)'
;MSRRNPTWQLPLRLTAGAYVLDSGLQKWDPDEDTAGQLHGLATGTYPFLGAVRPVTFTRALAAAEVVLGAALLVPVVPAGLAGLGLLGFGAGLLGLYARTPGMRRPGTPFPTPDGVALAKDSWLVGIGAALVAGDRR
;
A
#
# COMPACT_ATOMS: atom_id res chain seq x y z
N MET A 1 18.59 27.63 -11.88
CA MET A 1 17.22 27.04 -11.95
C MET A 1 17.36 25.59 -12.41
N SER A 2 17.47 24.64 -11.47
CA SER A 2 17.55 23.23 -11.82
C SER A 2 16.18 22.78 -12.33
N ARG A 3 16.10 22.31 -13.57
CA ARG A 3 14.85 21.82 -14.15
C ARG A 3 14.49 20.51 -13.44
N ARG A 4 13.39 20.50 -12.68
CA ARG A 4 12.74 19.27 -12.20
C ARG A 4 12.52 18.37 -13.41
N ASN A 5 13.33 17.33 -13.58
CA ASN A 5 13.14 16.36 -14.65
C ASN A 5 12.16 15.29 -14.15
N PRO A 6 10.90 15.27 -14.58
CA PRO A 6 9.91 14.31 -14.06
C PRO A 6 10.15 12.88 -14.57
N THR A 7 11.18 12.62 -15.38
CA THR A 7 11.42 11.29 -15.94
C THR A 7 11.82 10.26 -14.89
N TRP A 8 12.49 10.66 -13.80
CA TRP A 8 12.92 9.70 -12.78
C TRP A 8 11.74 9.16 -11.95
N GLN A 9 10.70 9.97 -11.75
CA GLN A 9 9.50 9.58 -10.99
C GLN A 9 8.51 8.77 -11.83
N LEU A 10 8.54 8.88 -13.16
CA LEU A 10 7.62 8.17 -14.05
C LEU A 10 7.63 6.65 -13.85
N PRO A 11 8.77 5.93 -13.91
CA PRO A 11 8.75 4.47 -13.72
C PRO A 11 8.22 4.08 -12.35
N LEU A 12 8.56 4.85 -11.31
CA LEU A 12 8.11 4.62 -9.93
C LEU A 12 6.60 4.79 -9.78
N ARG A 13 6.06 5.89 -10.32
CA ARG A 13 4.64 6.21 -10.29
C ARG A 13 3.81 5.27 -11.15
N LEU A 14 4.28 4.92 -12.34
CA LEU A 14 3.58 4.02 -13.25
C LEU A 14 3.47 2.61 -12.69
N THR A 15 4.58 2.05 -12.22
CA THR A 15 4.60 0.67 -11.69
C THR A 15 3.78 0.56 -10.41
N ALA A 16 4.07 1.38 -9.38
CA ALA A 16 3.30 1.34 -8.14
C ALA A 16 1.83 1.72 -8.38
N GLY A 17 1.57 2.77 -9.15
CA GLY A 17 0.22 3.25 -9.42
C GLY A 17 -0.64 2.24 -10.16
N ALA A 18 -0.09 1.55 -11.17
CA ALA A 18 -0.84 0.54 -11.93
C ALA A 18 -1.20 -0.67 -11.07
N TYR A 19 -0.23 -1.24 -10.33
CA TYR A 19 -0.50 -2.39 -9.46
C TYR A 19 -1.44 -2.04 -8.31
N VAL A 20 -1.29 -0.88 -7.68
CA VAL A 20 -2.19 -0.45 -6.58
C VAL A 20 -3.60 -0.17 -7.11
N LEU A 21 -3.73 0.45 -8.29
CA LEU A 21 -5.03 0.70 -8.91
C LEU A 21 -5.74 -0.61 -9.27
N ASP A 22 -5.04 -1.53 -9.96
CA ASP A 22 -5.55 -2.84 -10.33
C ASP A 22 -5.99 -3.66 -9.09
N SER A 23 -5.14 -3.66 -8.06
CA SER A 23 -5.41 -4.26 -6.75
C SER A 23 -6.68 -3.72 -6.10
N GLY A 24 -6.93 -2.41 -6.18
CA GLY A 24 -8.15 -1.79 -5.66
C GLY A 24 -9.40 -2.12 -6.48
N LEU A 25 -9.28 -2.12 -7.81
CA LEU A 25 -10.39 -2.47 -8.71
C LEU A 25 -10.84 -3.92 -8.52
N GLN A 26 -9.90 -4.85 -8.35
CA GLN A 26 -10.22 -6.27 -8.07
C GLN A 26 -10.91 -6.48 -6.72
N LYS A 27 -10.72 -5.56 -5.75
CA LYS A 27 -11.37 -5.60 -4.43
C LYS A 27 -12.64 -4.76 -4.33
N TRP A 28 -13.08 -4.13 -5.41
CA TRP A 28 -14.19 -3.17 -5.37
C TRP A 28 -15.53 -3.81 -4.98
N ASP A 29 -15.75 -5.05 -5.44
CA ASP A 29 -16.95 -5.84 -5.16
C ASP A 29 -16.56 -7.21 -4.56
N PRO A 30 -16.16 -7.25 -3.27
CA PRO A 30 -15.67 -8.47 -2.65
C PRO A 30 -16.83 -9.38 -2.26
N ASP A 31 -16.67 -10.69 -2.47
CA ASP A 31 -17.52 -11.69 -1.82
C ASP A 31 -17.29 -11.71 -0.30
N GLU A 32 -18.22 -12.33 0.44
CA GLU A 32 -18.19 -12.35 1.90
C GLU A 32 -16.95 -13.08 2.46
N ASP A 33 -16.47 -14.13 1.79
CA ASP A 33 -15.31 -14.91 2.23
C ASP A 33 -14.02 -14.11 2.06
N THR A 34 -13.83 -13.49 0.89
CA THR A 34 -12.72 -12.58 0.60
C THR A 34 -12.72 -11.40 1.56
N ALA A 35 -13.89 -10.81 1.81
CA ALA A 35 -14.03 -9.72 2.75
C ALA A 35 -13.68 -10.16 4.19
N GLY A 36 -14.15 -11.33 4.61
CA GLY A 36 -13.84 -11.92 5.91
C GLY A 36 -12.36 -12.19 6.10
N GLN A 37 -11.67 -12.74 5.09
CA GLN A 37 -10.24 -13.01 5.15
C GLN A 37 -9.41 -11.73 5.27
N LEU A 38 -9.68 -10.73 4.42
CA LEU A 38 -8.95 -9.46 4.44
C LEU A 38 -9.20 -8.68 5.73
N HIS A 39 -10.45 -8.64 6.18
CA HIS A 39 -10.81 -7.99 7.45
C HIS A 39 -10.18 -8.71 8.63
N GLY A 40 -10.27 -10.04 8.70
CA GLY A 40 -9.69 -10.85 9.77
C GLY A 40 -8.17 -10.69 9.88
N LEU A 41 -7.47 -10.68 8.75
CA LEU A 41 -6.04 -10.37 8.70
C LEU A 41 -5.76 -8.99 9.29
N ALA A 42 -6.51 -7.97 8.86
CA ALA A 42 -6.33 -6.60 9.32
C ALA A 42 -6.64 -6.45 10.81
N THR A 43 -7.75 -7.01 11.30
CA THR A 43 -8.18 -6.91 12.71
C THR A 43 -7.28 -7.67 13.65
N GLY A 44 -6.63 -8.74 13.19
CA GLY A 44 -5.64 -9.48 13.97
C GLY A 44 -4.44 -8.62 14.38
N THR A 45 -4.10 -7.60 13.59
CA THR A 45 -3.05 -6.63 13.91
C THR A 45 -3.58 -5.29 14.43
N TYR A 46 -4.74 -4.85 13.91
CA TYR A 46 -5.35 -3.57 14.20
C TYR A 46 -6.76 -3.77 14.78
N PRO A 47 -6.89 -4.06 16.10
CA PRO A 47 -8.16 -4.47 16.71
C PRO A 47 -9.29 -3.45 16.54
N PHE A 48 -8.96 -2.16 16.43
CA PHE A 48 -9.93 -1.10 16.23
C PHE A 48 -10.74 -1.24 14.92
N LEU A 49 -10.22 -1.98 13.93
CA LEU A 49 -10.93 -2.27 12.69
C LEU A 49 -12.08 -3.26 12.87
N GLY A 50 -12.14 -3.98 14.00
CA GLY A 50 -13.21 -4.93 14.32
C GLY A 50 -14.61 -4.30 14.46
N ALA A 51 -14.68 -2.98 14.66
CA ALA A 51 -15.95 -2.25 14.71
C ALA A 51 -16.58 -2.07 13.32
N VAL A 52 -15.82 -2.29 12.23
CA VAL A 52 -16.29 -2.13 10.85
C VAL A 52 -16.68 -3.50 10.28
N ARG A 53 -17.80 -3.59 9.56
CA ARG A 53 -18.20 -4.83 8.89
C ARG A 53 -17.17 -5.23 7.81
N PRO A 54 -16.87 -6.53 7.61
CA PRO A 54 -15.86 -6.98 6.66
C PRO A 54 -16.01 -6.40 5.24
N VAL A 55 -17.20 -6.50 4.65
CA VAL A 55 -17.47 -5.96 3.29
C VAL A 55 -17.27 -4.45 3.23
N THR A 56 -17.66 -3.73 4.29
CA THR A 56 -17.48 -2.28 4.38
C THR A 56 -15.99 -1.91 4.49
N PHE A 57 -15.23 -2.66 5.29
CA PHE A 57 -13.78 -2.49 5.39
C PHE A 57 -13.10 -2.74 4.05
N THR A 58 -13.39 -3.86 3.40
CA THR A 58 -12.75 -4.23 2.12
C THR A 58 -13.09 -3.24 1.02
N ARG A 59 -14.33 -2.75 0.96
CA ARG A 59 -14.71 -1.70 0.00
C ARG A 59 -14.02 -0.37 0.29
N ALA A 60 -13.83 -0.01 1.56
CA ALA A 60 -13.08 1.18 1.94
C ALA A 60 -11.58 1.04 1.58
N LEU A 61 -10.99 -0.14 1.80
CA LEU A 61 -9.63 -0.46 1.39
C LEU A 61 -9.48 -0.35 -0.14
N ALA A 62 -10.41 -0.96 -0.89
CA ALA A 62 -10.45 -0.90 -2.35
C ALA A 62 -10.53 0.56 -2.84
N ALA A 63 -11.40 1.37 -2.25
CA ALA A 63 -11.51 2.79 -2.58
C ALA A 63 -10.19 3.54 -2.30
N ALA A 64 -9.52 3.27 -1.18
CA ALA A 64 -8.24 3.88 -0.86
C ALA A 64 -7.14 3.49 -1.86
N GLU A 65 -7.09 2.20 -2.26
CA GLU A 65 -6.18 1.71 -3.29
C GLU A 65 -6.46 2.37 -4.66
N VAL A 66 -7.72 2.46 -5.08
CA VAL A 66 -8.10 3.12 -6.34
C VAL A 66 -7.70 4.60 -6.33
N VAL A 67 -8.01 5.33 -5.26
CA VAL A 67 -7.66 6.75 -5.13
C VAL A 67 -6.15 6.95 -5.14
N LEU A 68 -5.41 6.13 -4.39
CA LEU A 68 -3.95 6.20 -4.33
C LEU A 68 -3.30 5.84 -5.68
N GLY A 69 -3.75 4.75 -6.31
CA GLY A 69 -3.28 4.32 -7.62
C GLY A 69 -3.54 5.37 -8.70
N ALA A 70 -4.74 5.94 -8.72
CA ALA A 70 -5.08 7.05 -9.62
C ALA A 70 -4.21 8.29 -9.34
N ALA A 71 -3.98 8.65 -8.07
CA ALA A 71 -3.12 9.78 -7.71
C ALA A 71 -1.66 9.57 -8.15
N LEU A 72 -1.17 8.34 -8.13
CA LEU A 72 0.15 8.00 -8.64
C LEU A 72 0.21 8.12 -10.18
N LEU A 73 -0.83 7.71 -10.90
CA LEU A 73 -0.85 7.71 -12.37
C LEU A 73 -1.16 9.09 -12.98
N VAL A 74 -2.00 9.90 -12.34
CA VAL A 74 -2.44 11.19 -12.87
C VAL A 74 -1.36 12.27 -12.63
N PRO A 75 -0.83 12.92 -13.68
CA PRO A 75 0.30 13.85 -13.56
C PRO A 75 -0.03 15.16 -12.83
N VAL A 76 -1.32 15.44 -12.61
CA VAL A 76 -1.80 16.63 -11.88
C VAL A 76 -1.46 16.56 -10.39
N VAL A 77 -1.33 15.35 -9.82
CA VAL A 77 -0.98 15.20 -8.41
C VAL A 77 0.54 15.39 -8.23
N PRO A 78 0.98 16.31 -7.35
CA PRO A 78 2.39 16.49 -7.01
C PRO A 78 3.03 15.18 -6.53
N ALA A 79 4.26 14.91 -6.97
CA ALA A 79 4.93 13.65 -6.67
C ALA A 79 5.18 13.47 -5.18
N GLY A 80 5.55 14.55 -4.47
CA GLY A 80 5.69 14.50 -3.01
C GLY A 80 4.39 14.10 -2.30
N LEU A 81 3.24 14.62 -2.74
CA LEU A 81 1.93 14.28 -2.15
C LEU A 81 1.51 12.84 -2.43
N ALA A 82 1.63 12.39 -3.68
CA ALA A 82 1.35 10.99 -4.02
C ALA A 82 2.31 10.04 -3.28
N GLY A 83 3.58 10.44 -3.14
CA GLY A 83 4.60 9.72 -2.39
C GLY A 83 4.28 9.62 -0.89
N LEU A 84 3.78 10.68 -0.26
CA LEU A 84 3.34 10.63 1.14
C LEU A 84 2.17 9.66 1.34
N GLY A 85 1.20 9.68 0.43
CA GLY A 85 0.09 8.71 0.45
C GLY A 85 0.58 7.27 0.34
N LEU A 86 1.47 7.01 -0.62
CA LEU A 86 2.04 5.67 -0.82
C LEU A 86 2.91 5.21 0.36
N LEU A 87 3.68 6.12 0.95
CA LEU A 87 4.49 5.85 2.13
C LEU A 87 3.61 5.48 3.33
N GLY A 88 2.54 6.23 3.59
CA GLY A 88 1.59 5.92 4.65
C GLY A 88 0.88 4.58 4.45
N PHE A 89 0.41 4.34 3.23
CA PHE A 89 -0.24 3.07 2.86
C PHE A 89 0.71 1.87 3.02
N GLY A 90 1.91 1.95 2.42
CA GLY A 90 2.92 0.90 2.53
C GLY A 90 3.41 0.69 3.98
N ALA A 91 3.51 1.75 4.79
CA ALA A 91 3.85 1.62 6.20
C ALA A 91 2.76 0.87 6.99
N GLY A 92 1.48 1.08 6.65
CA GLY A 92 0.37 0.31 7.21
C GLY A 92 0.48 -1.20 6.92
N LEU A 93 0.82 -1.55 5.67
CA LEU A 93 1.05 -2.94 5.23
C LEU A 93 2.30 -3.56 5.88
N LEU A 94 3.41 -2.82 5.97
CA LEU A 94 4.58 -3.28 6.72
C LEU A 94 4.30 -3.43 8.22
N GLY A 95 3.39 -2.61 8.77
CA GLY A 95 2.90 -2.78 10.13
C GLY A 95 2.15 -4.10 10.31
N LEU A 96 1.36 -4.51 9.31
CA LEU A 96 0.71 -5.82 9.25
C LEU A 96 1.76 -6.94 9.23
N TYR A 97 2.73 -6.86 8.31
CA TYR A 97 3.84 -7.80 8.24
C TYR A 97 4.62 -7.94 9.57
N ALA A 98 4.92 -6.82 10.22
CA ALA A 98 5.76 -6.82 11.42
C ALA A 98 5.05 -7.39 12.65
N ARG A 99 3.73 -7.21 12.74
CA ARG A 99 2.92 -7.54 13.92
C ARG A 99 2.11 -8.83 13.80
N THR A 100 1.81 -9.29 12.59
CA THR A 100 1.13 -10.58 12.38
C THR A 100 2.08 -11.73 12.74
N PRO A 101 1.71 -12.62 13.69
CA PRO A 101 2.51 -13.79 14.05
C PRO A 101 2.76 -14.71 12.84
N GLY A 102 3.95 -15.33 12.79
CA GLY A 102 4.30 -16.28 11.72
C GLY A 102 4.79 -15.65 10.40
N MET A 103 4.71 -14.32 10.25
CA MET A 103 5.16 -13.64 9.02
C MET A 103 6.69 -13.46 8.94
N ARG A 104 7.39 -13.50 10.07
CA ARG A 104 8.86 -13.29 10.15
C ARG A 104 9.58 -14.55 10.62
N ARG A 105 10.72 -14.85 10.00
CA ARG A 105 11.60 -15.94 10.47
C ARG A 105 12.06 -15.63 11.91
N PRO A 106 12.05 -16.61 12.82
CA PRO A 106 12.41 -16.39 14.22
C PRO A 106 13.74 -15.66 14.38
N GLY A 107 13.74 -14.58 15.17
CA GLY A 107 14.95 -13.79 15.43
C GLY A 107 15.42 -12.88 14.28
N THR A 108 14.66 -12.74 13.19
CA THR A 108 15.06 -11.89 12.04
C THR A 108 13.94 -10.94 11.58
N PRO A 109 14.27 -9.87 10.84
CA PRO A 109 13.27 -9.02 10.19
C PRO A 109 12.75 -9.58 8.86
N PHE A 110 13.30 -10.71 8.39
CA PHE A 110 13.02 -11.25 7.05
C PHE A 110 11.84 -12.22 7.05
N PRO A 111 11.13 -12.33 5.91
CA PRO A 111 9.86 -13.04 5.85
C PRO A 111 10.04 -14.55 5.92
N THR A 112 9.02 -15.23 6.46
CA THR A 112 8.72 -16.64 6.15
C THR A 112 8.11 -16.73 4.74
N PRO A 113 7.91 -17.92 4.15
CA PRO A 113 7.21 -18.06 2.87
C PRO A 113 5.86 -17.34 2.84
N ASP A 114 5.08 -17.46 3.92
CA ASP A 114 3.75 -16.82 4.05
C ASP A 114 3.86 -15.29 4.17
N GLY A 115 4.93 -14.79 4.81
CA GLY A 115 5.16 -13.36 4.98
C GLY A 115 5.68 -12.64 3.74
N VAL A 116 6.06 -13.35 2.67
CA VAL A 116 6.66 -12.75 1.48
C VAL A 116 5.71 -11.73 0.82
N ALA A 117 4.41 -12.03 0.78
CA ALA A 117 3.43 -11.15 0.14
C ALA A 117 3.43 -9.76 0.77
N LEU A 118 3.36 -9.67 2.10
CA LEU A 118 3.36 -8.40 2.84
C LEU A 118 4.77 -7.77 2.94
N ALA A 119 5.83 -8.57 3.00
CA ALA A 119 7.19 -8.04 3.09
C ALA A 119 7.60 -7.28 1.82
N LYS A 120 7.10 -7.69 0.65
CA LYS A 120 7.35 -7.02 -0.64
C LYS A 120 6.81 -5.60 -0.69
N ASP A 121 5.82 -5.25 0.15
CA ASP A 121 5.31 -3.88 0.26
C ASP A 121 6.35 -2.88 0.80
N SER A 122 7.49 -3.37 1.29
CA SER A 122 8.68 -2.53 1.56
C SER A 122 9.14 -1.76 0.33
N TRP A 123 8.91 -2.28 -0.88
CA TRP A 123 9.18 -1.56 -2.12
C TRP A 123 8.26 -0.35 -2.28
N LEU A 124 6.98 -0.46 -1.92
CA LEU A 124 6.04 0.67 -1.95
C LEU A 124 6.47 1.78 -0.98
N VAL A 125 6.94 1.42 0.21
CA VAL A 125 7.52 2.37 1.17
C VAL A 125 8.76 3.05 0.60
N GLY A 126 9.67 2.28 0.00
CA GLY A 126 10.86 2.83 -0.66
C GLY A 126 10.52 3.79 -1.80
N ILE A 127 9.54 3.44 -2.63
CA ILE A 127 9.04 4.29 -3.73
C ILE A 127 8.41 5.57 -3.17
N GLY A 128 7.53 5.46 -2.18
CA GLY A 128 6.92 6.61 -1.52
C GLY A 128 7.96 7.56 -0.93
N ALA A 129 8.95 7.02 -0.22
CA ALA A 129 10.06 7.80 0.34
C ALA A 129 10.89 8.49 -0.75
N ALA A 130 11.19 7.79 -1.86
CA ALA A 130 11.90 8.38 -2.99
C ALA A 130 11.12 9.54 -3.61
N LEU A 131 9.82 9.39 -3.84
CA LEU A 131 8.94 10.45 -4.36
C LEU A 131 8.91 11.68 -3.44
N VAL A 132 8.83 11.47 -2.12
CA VAL A 132 8.86 12.55 -1.12
C VAL A 132 10.21 13.26 -1.06
N ALA A 133 11.31 12.50 -1.11
CA ALA A 133 12.66 13.07 -1.03
C ALA A 133 13.09 13.77 -2.33
N GLY A 134 12.69 13.21 -3.48
CA GLY A 134 13.04 13.74 -4.80
C GLY A 134 12.23 14.97 -5.20
N ASP A 135 11.01 15.16 -4.68
CA ASP A 135 10.19 16.36 -4.91
C ASP A 135 10.81 17.64 -4.28
N ARG A 136 11.64 17.45 -3.24
CA ARG A 136 12.38 18.53 -2.57
C ARG A 136 13.65 19.00 -3.30
N ARG A 137 14.00 18.39 -4.44
CA ARG A 137 15.18 18.73 -5.26
C ARG A 137 14.78 19.52 -6.51
#